data_AF-A0A4U0WUJ4-F1
#
_entry.id   AF-A0A4U0WUJ4-F1
#
_cell.length_a   1.000
_cell.length_b   1.000
_cell.length_c   1.000
_cell.angle_alpha   90.00
_cell.angle_beta   90.00
_cell.angle_gamma   90.00
#
_symmetry.space_group_name_H-M   'P 1'
#
loop_
_entity.id
_entity.type
_entity.pdbx_description
1 polymer ?
#
loop_
_entity_poly.entity_id
_entity_poly.type
_entity_poly.pdbx_seq_one_letter_code
_entity_poly.pdbx_strand_id
1 'polypeptide(L)'
;MATLPANSRPTTSRAMTTNLVEEAKRLAGIRAVSEHFDPSARYVGIGSGTTIIYVVEAIKEVIKQRNITSNIQFVPTGYQSRQVIVDAGLTPIAFDSLPDGVMLEVAFDGADEVDEELNCIK
;
A
#
# COMPACT_ATOMS: atom_id res chain seq x y z
N MET A 1 40.62 -18.71 38.39
CA MET A 1 39.83 -18.78 37.15
C MET A 1 38.49 -18.11 37.40
N ALA A 2 38.33 -16.85 36.99
CA ALA A 2 37.04 -16.18 36.98
C ALA A 2 36.87 -15.55 35.59
N THR A 3 36.00 -16.14 34.79
CA THR A 3 35.60 -15.64 33.47
C THR A 3 34.61 -14.49 33.67
N LEU A 4 34.92 -13.31 33.13
CA LEU A 4 34.01 -12.17 33.05
C LEU A 4 32.84 -12.50 32.11
N PRO A 5 31.60 -12.06 32.39
CA PRO A 5 30.50 -12.23 31.46
C PRO A 5 30.70 -11.34 30.24
N ALA A 6 30.46 -11.90 29.06
CA ALA A 6 30.49 -11.17 27.79
C ALA A 6 29.39 -10.11 27.80
N ASN A 7 29.80 -8.85 27.67
CA ASN A 7 28.90 -7.71 27.58
C ASN A 7 28.13 -7.77 26.24
N SER A 8 26.83 -8.08 26.27
CA SER A 8 25.99 -8.08 25.09
C SER A 8 25.74 -6.63 24.65
N ARG A 9 26.19 -6.29 23.43
CA ARG A 9 25.93 -4.97 22.84
C ARG A 9 24.42 -4.82 22.58
N PRO A 10 23.82 -3.64 22.83
CA PRO A 10 22.40 -3.42 22.57
C PRO A 10 22.17 -3.42 21.05
N THR A 11 21.53 -4.46 20.53
CA THR A 11 21.06 -4.58 19.14
C THR A 11 19.73 -3.88 18.90
N THR A 12 19.26 -3.07 19.85
CA THR A 12 17.83 -2.78 20.04
C THR A 12 17.30 -1.50 19.38
N SER A 13 18.09 -0.44 19.14
CA SER A 13 17.50 0.85 18.71
C SER A 13 17.03 0.86 17.26
N ARG A 14 17.89 0.46 16.30
CA ARG A 14 17.58 0.51 14.86
C ARG A 14 16.47 -0.47 14.46
N ALA A 15 16.47 -1.67 15.03
CA ALA A 15 15.42 -2.67 14.79
C ALA A 15 14.04 -2.19 15.28
N MET A 16 14.00 -1.53 16.45
CA MET A 16 12.77 -0.91 16.97
C MET A 16 12.28 0.24 16.08
N THR A 17 13.18 1.11 15.59
CA THR A 17 12.80 2.19 14.66
C THR A 17 12.25 1.65 13.34
N THR A 18 12.87 0.60 12.76
CA THR A 18 12.34 -0.05 11.55
C THR A 18 10.93 -0.61 11.79
N ASN A 19 10.68 -1.20 12.96
CA ASN A 19 9.35 -1.71 13.30
C ASN A 19 8.28 -0.59 13.37
N LEU A 20 8.62 0.56 13.97
CA LEU A 20 7.71 1.71 14.04
C LEU A 20 7.39 2.30 12.66
N VAL A 21 8.38 2.35 11.75
CA VAL A 21 8.16 2.85 10.39
C VAL A 21 7.24 1.93 9.59
N GLU A 22 7.45 0.61 9.65
CA GLU A 22 6.57 -0.33 8.96
C GLU A 22 5.15 -0.31 9.54
N GLU A 23 5.01 -0.18 10.86
CA GLU A 23 3.69 -0.03 11.48
C GLU A 23 3.01 1.28 11.06
N ALA A 24 3.76 2.38 10.95
CA ALA A 24 3.23 3.66 10.47
C ALA A 24 2.73 3.56 9.02
N LYS A 25 3.50 2.92 8.12
CA LYS A 25 3.08 2.66 6.74
C LYS A 25 1.80 1.82 6.70
N ARG A 26 1.72 0.78 7.53
CA ARG A 26 0.55 -0.09 7.62
C ARG A 26 -0.69 0.67 8.06
N LEU A 27 -0.58 1.47 9.12
CA LEU A 27 -1.69 2.28 9.63
C LEU A 27 -2.14 3.34 8.62
N ALA A 28 -1.20 3.98 7.92
CA ALA A 28 -1.52 4.94 6.86
C ALA A 28 -2.29 4.27 5.71
N GLY A 29 -1.84 3.11 5.24
CA GLY A 29 -2.51 2.37 4.18
C GLY A 29 -3.93 1.92 4.58
N ILE A 30 -4.11 1.39 5.78
CA ILE A 30 -5.42 1.00 6.31
C ILE A 30 -6.35 2.19 6.39
N ARG A 31 -5.87 3.32 6.93
CA ARG A 31 -6.66 4.54 7.09
C ARG A 31 -7.11 5.07 5.73
N ALA A 32 -6.20 5.21 4.78
CA ALA A 32 -6.50 5.68 3.43
C ALA A 32 -7.59 4.83 2.76
N VAL A 33 -7.48 3.50 2.83
CA VAL A 33 -8.49 2.59 2.28
C VAL A 33 -9.82 2.74 3.01
N SER A 34 -9.81 2.81 4.33
CA SER A 34 -11.06 2.93 5.12
C SER A 34 -11.86 4.19 4.81
N GLU A 35 -11.19 5.28 4.43
CA GLU A 35 -11.81 6.58 4.17
C GLU A 35 -12.15 6.82 2.69
N HIS A 36 -11.39 6.23 1.77
CA HIS A 36 -11.45 6.59 0.35
C HIS A 36 -11.72 5.44 -0.62
N PHE A 37 -11.66 4.18 -0.17
CA PHE A 37 -12.00 3.06 -1.05
C PHE A 37 -13.51 2.83 -1.09
N ASP A 38 -14.12 3.05 -2.25
CA ASP A 38 -15.52 2.74 -2.50
C ASP A 38 -15.68 1.30 -3.05
N PRO A 39 -16.40 0.40 -2.35
CA PRO A 39 -16.78 -0.94 -2.84
C PRO A 39 -17.43 -1.00 -4.22
N SER A 40 -18.00 0.11 -4.69
CA SER A 40 -18.65 0.24 -5.99
C SER A 40 -17.75 0.81 -7.08
N ALA A 41 -16.51 1.19 -6.77
CA ALA A 41 -15.54 1.71 -7.73
C ALA A 41 -15.29 0.71 -8.87
N ARG A 42 -15.07 1.22 -10.09
CA ARG A 42 -14.75 0.37 -11.24
C ARG A 42 -13.26 0.30 -11.51
N TYR A 43 -12.53 1.40 -11.36
CA TYR A 43 -11.12 1.56 -11.72
C TYR A 43 -10.31 2.27 -10.63
N VAL A 44 -9.43 1.52 -9.98
CA VAL A 44 -8.64 2.02 -8.83
C VAL A 44 -7.17 2.06 -9.19
N GLY A 45 -6.54 3.23 -9.08
CA GLY A 45 -5.10 3.40 -9.29
C GLY A 45 -4.29 2.85 -8.12
N ILE A 46 -3.24 2.07 -8.42
CA ILE A 46 -2.33 1.47 -7.44
C ILE A 46 -0.90 1.90 -7.74
N GLY A 47 -0.39 2.74 -6.84
CA GLY A 47 0.97 3.27 -6.80
C GLY A 47 2.05 2.24 -6.55
N SER A 48 3.28 2.70 -6.34
CA SER A 48 4.43 1.83 -6.11
C SER A 48 5.07 2.10 -4.75
N GLY A 49 5.92 1.18 -4.29
CA GLY A 49 6.66 1.31 -3.03
C GLY A 49 6.10 0.49 -1.88
N THR A 50 6.89 0.43 -0.80
CA THR A 50 6.64 -0.48 0.33
C THR A 50 5.36 -0.16 1.12
N THR A 51 4.93 1.11 1.13
CA THR A 51 3.67 1.52 1.77
C THR A 51 2.46 0.95 1.05
N ILE A 52 2.52 0.80 -0.28
CA ILE A 52 1.37 0.36 -1.09
C ILE A 52 1.01 -1.10 -0.89
N ILE A 53 1.95 -1.91 -0.42
CA ILE A 53 1.69 -3.30 -0.02
C ILE A 53 0.53 -3.34 0.99
N TYR A 54 0.57 -2.46 2.00
CA TYR A 54 -0.46 -2.39 3.03
C TYR A 54 -1.80 -1.83 2.55
N VAL A 55 -1.79 -0.94 1.54
CA VAL A 55 -3.01 -0.47 0.87
C VAL A 55 -3.70 -1.63 0.17
N VAL A 56 -2.96 -2.43 -0.61
CA VAL A 56 -3.53 -3.57 -1.34
C VAL A 56 -4.04 -4.64 -0.38
N GLU A 57 -3.33 -4.91 0.71
CA GLU A 57 -3.80 -5.80 1.79
C GLU A 57 -5.11 -5.30 2.40
N ALA A 58 -5.21 -4.01 2.72
CA ALA A 58 -6.42 -3.43 3.29
C ALA A 58 -7.61 -3.49 2.31
N ILE A 59 -7.39 -3.21 1.02
CA ILE A 59 -8.42 -3.35 -0.03
C ILE A 59 -8.93 -4.79 -0.09
N LYS A 60 -8.02 -5.76 -0.10
CA LYS A 60 -8.36 -7.19 -0.12
C LYS A 60 -9.22 -7.58 1.07
N GLU A 61 -8.89 -7.11 2.26
CA GLU A 61 -9.68 -7.37 3.46
C GLU A 61 -11.08 -6.74 3.38
N VAL A 62 -11.22 -5.52 2.86
CA VAL A 62 -12.53 -4.89 2.64
C VAL A 62 -13.37 -5.69 1.64
N ILE A 63 -12.79 -6.10 0.51
CA ILE A 63 -13.46 -6.93 -0.51
C ILE A 63 -13.97 -8.23 0.10
N LYS A 64 -13.13 -8.91 0.87
CA LYS A 64 -13.47 -10.15 1.56
C LYS A 64 -14.57 -9.95 2.60
N GLN A 65 -14.43 -8.96 3.48
CA GLN A 65 -15.38 -8.71 4.58
C GLN A 65 -16.76 -8.29 4.08
N ARG A 66 -16.82 -7.49 3.01
CA ARG A 66 -18.08 -7.02 2.42
C ARG A 66 -18.63 -7.96 1.34
N ASN A 67 -17.96 -9.08 1.10
CA ASN A 67 -18.30 -10.06 0.07
C ASN A 67 -18.56 -9.38 -1.30
N ILE A 68 -17.68 -8.46 -1.65
CA ILE A 68 -17.80 -7.64 -2.85
C ILE A 68 -17.64 -8.53 -4.08
N THR A 69 -18.63 -8.50 -4.96
CA THR A 69 -18.65 -9.24 -6.24
C THR A 69 -18.50 -8.32 -7.45
N SER A 70 -18.33 -7.01 -7.24
CA SER A 70 -18.12 -6.04 -8.31
C SER A 70 -16.82 -6.31 -9.05
N ASN A 71 -16.82 -6.05 -10.36
CA ASN A 71 -15.67 -6.27 -11.23
C ASN A 71 -14.70 -5.07 -11.17
N ILE A 72 -14.15 -4.82 -9.98
CA ILE A 72 -13.17 -3.77 -9.75
C ILE A 72 -11.87 -4.13 -10.47
N GLN A 73 -11.33 -3.21 -11.25
CA GLN A 73 -10.07 -3.37 -11.94
C GLN A 73 -9.05 -2.38 -11.39
N PHE A 74 -7.82 -2.86 -11.17
CA PHE A 74 -6.78 -2.08 -10.52
C PHE A 74 -5.70 -1.68 -11.54
N VAL A 75 -5.44 -0.39 -11.65
CA VAL A 75 -4.51 0.20 -12.61
C VAL A 75 -3.15 0.37 -11.94
N PRO A 76 -2.13 -0.45 -12.27
CA PRO A 76 -0.81 -0.32 -11.67
C PRO A 76 -0.02 0.84 -12.27
N THR A 77 0.81 1.49 -11.47
CA THR A 77 1.81 2.48 -11.95
C THR A 77 3.06 1.87 -12.57
N GLY A 78 3.26 0.55 -12.46
CA GLY A 78 4.43 -0.13 -13.02
C GLY A 78 4.45 -1.64 -12.75
N TYR A 79 5.61 -2.26 -12.99
CA TYR A 79 5.76 -3.70 -12.83
C TYR A 79 5.56 -4.17 -11.38
N GLN A 80 6.17 -3.49 -10.41
CA GLN A 80 6.11 -3.88 -9.00
C GLN A 80 4.69 -3.81 -8.46
N SER A 81 3.99 -2.70 -8.71
CA SER A 81 2.61 -2.52 -8.27
C SER A 81 1.66 -3.51 -8.94
N ARG A 82 1.88 -3.83 -10.23
CA ARG A 82 1.15 -4.91 -10.91
C ARG A 82 1.33 -6.24 -10.20
N GLN A 83 2.56 -6.58 -9.79
CA GLN A 83 2.82 -7.84 -9.11
C GLN A 83 2.10 -7.91 -7.76
N VAL A 84 2.13 -6.82 -6.98
CA VAL A 84 1.42 -6.74 -5.69
C VAL A 84 -0.09 -6.96 -5.86
N ILE A 85 -0.71 -6.38 -6.90
CA ILE A 85 -2.12 -6.59 -7.23
C ILE A 85 -2.40 -8.07 -7.54
N VAL A 86 -1.58 -8.68 -8.39
CA VAL A 86 -1.72 -10.09 -8.80
C VAL A 86 -1.56 -11.03 -7.62
N ASP A 87 -0.53 -10.82 -6.79
CA ASP A 87 -0.24 -11.66 -5.63
C ASP A 87 -1.34 -11.58 -4.57
N ALA A 88 -2.02 -10.43 -4.48
CA ALA A 88 -3.19 -10.25 -3.63
C ALA A 88 -4.45 -10.98 -4.16
N GLY A 89 -4.44 -11.47 -5.40
CA GLY A 89 -5.59 -12.09 -6.07
C GLY A 89 -6.58 -11.07 -6.64
N LEU A 90 -6.15 -9.82 -6.83
CA LEU A 90 -6.95 -8.75 -7.42
C LEU A 90 -6.73 -8.70 -8.94
N THR A 91 -7.64 -8.04 -9.66
CA THR A 91 -7.61 -8.01 -11.14
C THR A 91 -6.90 -6.77 -11.66
N PRO A 92 -5.67 -6.88 -12.21
CA PRO A 92 -4.98 -5.74 -12.79
C PRO A 92 -5.52 -5.41 -14.19
N ILE A 93 -5.52 -4.13 -14.56
CA ILE A 93 -5.75 -3.65 -15.93
C ILE A 93 -4.66 -2.65 -16.30
N ALA A 94 -4.13 -2.74 -17.52
CA ALA A 94 -3.15 -1.74 -17.98
C ALA A 94 -3.86 -0.41 -18.28
N PHE A 95 -3.18 0.71 -18.03
CA PHE A 95 -3.74 2.05 -18.30
C PHE A 95 -4.22 2.19 -19.75
N ASP A 96 -3.41 1.75 -20.71
CA ASP A 96 -3.73 1.80 -22.15
C ASP A 96 -4.87 0.85 -22.57
N SER A 97 -5.39 0.03 -21.66
CA SER A 97 -6.55 -0.84 -21.89
C SER A 97 -7.85 -0.26 -21.32
N LEU A 98 -7.79 0.92 -20.69
CA LEU A 98 -8.99 1.61 -20.21
C LEU A 98 -9.81 2.14 -21.41
N PRO A 99 -11.15 2.13 -21.32
CA PRO A 99 -11.98 2.80 -22.32
C PRO A 99 -11.73 4.30 -22.34
N ASP A 100 -11.89 4.91 -23.52
CA ASP A 100 -11.76 6.37 -23.68
C ASP A 100 -12.74 7.11 -22.77
N GLY A 101 -12.26 8.20 -22.15
CA GLY A 101 -13.07 9.08 -21.31
C GLY A 101 -13.39 8.54 -19.92
N VAL A 102 -12.86 7.37 -19.55
CA VAL A 102 -12.97 6.84 -18.18
C VAL A 102 -12.01 7.57 -17.25
N MET A 103 -12.48 7.82 -16.03
CA MET A 103 -11.67 8.34 -14.92
C MET A 103 -11.50 7.26 -13.85
N LEU A 104 -10.36 7.26 -13.19
CA LEU A 104 -10.16 6.46 -11.98
C LEU A 104 -10.94 7.09 -10.83
N GLU A 105 -11.68 6.30 -10.06
CA GLU A 105 -12.43 6.84 -8.91
C GLU A 105 -11.53 7.23 -7.75
N VAL A 106 -10.42 6.50 -7.58
CA VAL A 106 -9.40 6.80 -6.57
C VAL A 106 -8.06 6.23 -7.02
N ALA A 107 -6.96 6.91 -6.65
CA ALA A 107 -5.61 6.38 -6.78
C ALA A 107 -4.92 6.44 -5.41
N PHE A 108 -4.25 5.36 -5.03
CA PHE A 108 -3.43 5.30 -3.83
C PHE A 108 -1.97 5.23 -4.23
N ASP A 109 -1.15 6.15 -3.72
CA ASP A 109 0.30 6.12 -3.93
C ASP A 109 1.04 6.65 -2.70
N GLY A 110 2.31 6.27 -2.55
CA GLY A 110 3.22 6.89 -1.59
C GLY A 110 3.85 8.17 -2.14
N ALA A 111 4.60 8.86 -1.30
CA ALA A 111 5.50 9.96 -1.66
C ALA A 111 6.76 9.86 -0.81
N ASP A 112 7.88 10.37 -1.35
CA ASP A 112 9.15 10.45 -0.61
C ASP A 112 9.14 11.65 0.35
N GLU A 113 8.59 12.78 -0.11
CA GLU A 113 8.41 14.01 0.66
C GLU A 113 7.04 14.62 0.36
N VAL A 114 6.43 15.24 1.37
CA VAL A 114 5.14 15.95 1.28
C VAL A 114 5.25 17.23 2.10
N ASP A 115 4.90 18.37 1.50
CA ASP A 115 4.86 19.67 2.19
C ASP A 115 3.48 19.98 2.80
N GLU A 116 3.34 21.13 3.45
CA GLU A 116 2.09 21.56 4.10
C GLU A 116 0.95 21.85 3.10
N GLU A 117 1.27 22.07 1.82
CA GLU A 117 0.31 22.31 0.74
C GLU A 117 -0.05 21.01 -0.02
N LEU A 118 0.49 19.87 0.41
CA LEU A 118 0.33 18.55 -0.20
C LEU A 118 1.00 18.42 -1.58
N ASN A 119 2.01 19.23 -1.87
CA ASN A 119 2.90 18.94 -3.00
C ASN A 119 3.80 17.75 -2.63
N CYS A 120 4.05 16.87 -3.60
CA CYS A 120 4.79 15.64 -3.37
C CYS A 120 6.03 15.53 -4.26
N ILE A 121 7.12 15.04 -3.67
CA ILE A 121 8.21 14.40 -4.42
C ILE A 121 7.95 12.89 -4.44
N LYS A 122 8.12 12.27 -5.61
CA LYS A 122 7.75 10.87 -5.88
C LYS A 122 8.80 10.13 -6.67
#